data_AF-A0A7R8VT94-F1
#
_entry.id   AF-A0A7R8VT94-F1
#
_cell.length_a   1.000
_cell.length_b   1.000
_cell.length_c   1.000
_cell.angle_alpha   90.00
_cell.angle_beta   90.00
_cell.angle_gamma   90.00
#
_symmetry.space_group_name_H-M   'P 1'
#
loop_
_entity.id
_entity.type
_entity.pdbx_description
1 polymer ?
#
loop_
_entity_poly.entity_id
_entity_poly.type
_entity_poly.pdbx_seq_one_letter_code
_entity_poly.pdbx_strand_id
1 'polypeptide(L)'
;MEAKGEDWRGCARGPAEAETLDDDNAEEKICCHLIAAVVTLTIAFGLRQTCTQKNHQKVLSLLVMLLSQVVHHPPKPGSLRSRLQEYSEVLSERYSGQPLSCSMETHSTFLVLRDLLNFFDLYHLKDYQHALEVIQKCRLIPFSPEEIKARVENFRRLGDEICRVIPDILIATMNILYSQYNSLKGSDSRLTGNKILDDSAKDKQISFLRTKSHTITSFAGTVPYRMPGDTLTRLVQMDILMN
;
A
#
# COMPACT_ATOMS: atom_id res chain seq x y z
N MET A 1 28.60 -56.60 -18.66
CA MET A 1 28.89 -56.60 -20.11
C MET A 1 27.54 -56.54 -20.78
N GLU A 2 27.00 -55.34 -21.06
CA GLU A 2 27.34 -54.47 -22.21
C GLU A 2 26.78 -55.02 -23.53
N ALA A 3 26.30 -54.21 -24.49
CA ALA A 3 25.79 -52.84 -24.51
C ALA A 3 25.25 -52.55 -25.94
N LYS A 4 24.47 -51.46 -26.13
CA LYS A 4 24.05 -50.89 -27.45
C LYS A 4 23.05 -51.77 -28.23
N GLY A 5 22.08 -51.27 -29.02
CA GLY A 5 21.65 -49.91 -29.41
C GLY A 5 20.30 -50.02 -30.18
N GLU A 6 19.79 -49.06 -30.96
CA GLU A 6 20.10 -47.62 -31.11
C GLU A 6 19.05 -46.94 -32.05
N ASP A 7 18.43 -45.81 -31.64
CA ASP A 7 17.88 -44.73 -32.51
C ASP A 7 16.58 -45.07 -33.34
N TRP A 8 15.61 -44.19 -33.70
CA TRP A 8 15.65 -42.77 -34.08
C TRP A 8 14.36 -41.95 -33.85
N ARG A 9 14.55 -40.64 -33.59
CA ARG A 9 13.72 -39.44 -33.96
C ARG A 9 12.20 -39.39 -33.61
N GLY A 10 11.90 -38.58 -32.59
CA GLY A 10 11.37 -37.23 -32.83
C GLY A 10 9.84 -36.99 -32.89
N CYS A 11 9.33 -36.29 -31.88
CA CYS A 11 8.38 -35.18 -32.09
C CYS A 11 8.35 -34.21 -30.91
N ALA A 12 8.18 -32.92 -31.20
CA ALA A 12 8.13 -31.86 -30.21
C ALA A 12 6.69 -31.58 -29.72
N ARG A 13 6.50 -31.60 -28.40
CA ARG A 13 5.75 -30.60 -27.62
C ARG A 13 5.78 -30.99 -26.14
N GLY A 14 6.30 -30.11 -25.28
CA GLY A 14 6.19 -30.29 -23.84
C GLY A 14 4.77 -29.94 -23.34
N PRO A 15 4.25 -30.62 -22.31
CA PRO A 15 3.21 -30.04 -21.48
C PRO A 15 3.81 -28.91 -20.64
N ALA A 16 3.09 -27.79 -20.54
CA ALA A 16 3.52 -26.61 -19.81
C ALA A 16 3.53 -26.82 -18.29
N GLU A 17 4.12 -25.85 -17.61
CA GLU A 17 4.36 -25.80 -16.17
C GLU A 17 3.09 -25.90 -15.31
N ALA A 18 3.31 -26.15 -14.01
CA ALA A 18 2.26 -26.25 -13.02
C ALA A 18 1.55 -24.91 -12.77
N GLU A 19 0.21 -24.95 -12.74
CA GLU A 19 -0.60 -23.97 -12.00
C GLU A 19 -1.29 -24.69 -10.83
N THR A 20 -0.61 -24.76 -9.69
CA THR A 20 -1.24 -25.03 -8.39
C THR A 20 -1.95 -23.75 -7.93
N LEU A 21 -3.22 -23.59 -8.29
CA LEU A 21 -4.03 -22.42 -7.96
C LEU A 21 -4.53 -22.46 -6.50
N ASP A 22 -3.76 -21.83 -5.61
CA ASP A 22 -4.20 -21.05 -4.43
C ASP A 22 -5.49 -21.48 -3.70
N ASP A 23 -5.39 -22.48 -2.81
CA ASP A 23 -6.44 -22.80 -1.82
C ASP A 23 -6.58 -21.74 -0.70
N ASP A 24 -5.57 -20.86 -0.50
CA ASP A 24 -5.57 -19.82 0.55
C ASP A 24 -6.68 -18.75 0.39
N ASN A 25 -7.35 -18.73 -0.76
CA ASN A 25 -8.36 -17.73 -1.13
C ASN A 25 -9.79 -18.13 -0.73
N ALA A 26 -9.98 -19.14 0.13
CA ALA A 26 -11.30 -19.58 0.60
C ALA A 26 -11.75 -18.80 1.86
N GLU A 27 -10.89 -18.70 2.88
CA GLU A 27 -11.23 -18.03 4.15
C GLU A 27 -11.33 -16.50 3.98
N GLU A 28 -10.45 -15.91 3.15
CA GLU A 28 -10.51 -14.48 2.82
C GLU A 28 -11.83 -14.12 2.11
N LYS A 29 -12.30 -14.97 1.18
CA LYS A 29 -13.62 -14.79 0.52
C LYS A 29 -14.79 -14.90 1.50
N ILE A 30 -14.74 -15.80 2.48
CA ILE A 30 -15.81 -15.94 3.47
C ILE A 30 -15.87 -14.71 4.38
N CYS A 31 -14.72 -14.21 4.85
CA CYS A 31 -14.64 -12.95 5.59
C CYS A 31 -15.09 -11.75 4.73
N CYS A 32 -14.62 -11.63 3.49
CA CYS A 32 -15.05 -10.57 2.58
C CYS A 32 -16.55 -10.64 2.25
N HIS A 33 -17.16 -11.82 2.13
CA HIS A 33 -18.60 -11.94 1.90
C HIS A 33 -19.43 -11.68 3.16
N LEU A 34 -19.01 -12.12 4.36
CA LEU A 34 -19.68 -11.75 5.61
C LEU A 34 -19.58 -10.24 5.85
N ILE A 35 -18.39 -9.65 5.67
CA ILE A 35 -18.20 -8.21 5.81
C ILE A 35 -18.98 -7.48 4.72
N ALA A 36 -18.94 -7.87 3.46
CA ALA A 36 -19.74 -7.21 2.41
C ALA A 36 -21.25 -7.35 2.60
N ALA A 37 -21.74 -8.48 3.14
CA ALA A 37 -23.15 -8.68 3.48
C ALA A 37 -23.56 -7.81 4.68
N VAL A 38 -22.78 -7.81 5.76
CA VAL A 38 -23.00 -6.93 6.93
C VAL A 38 -22.88 -5.47 6.53
N VAL A 39 -21.89 -5.06 5.74
CA VAL A 39 -21.73 -3.69 5.23
C VAL A 39 -22.89 -3.31 4.32
N THR A 40 -23.33 -4.17 3.40
CA THR A 40 -24.46 -3.85 2.52
C THR A 40 -25.78 -3.78 3.31
N LEU A 41 -25.99 -4.67 4.29
CA LEU A 41 -27.15 -4.61 5.19
C LEU A 41 -27.11 -3.38 6.11
N THR A 42 -25.99 -3.11 6.79
CA THR A 42 -25.88 -1.98 7.73
C THR A 42 -25.84 -0.63 7.01
N ILE A 43 -25.26 -0.52 5.81
CA ILE A 43 -25.31 0.72 5.01
C ILE A 43 -26.69 0.90 4.35
N ALA A 44 -27.31 -0.13 3.76
CA ALA A 44 -28.63 0.01 3.15
C ALA A 44 -29.75 0.25 4.19
N PHE A 45 -29.70 -0.44 5.33
CA PHE A 45 -30.65 -0.23 6.43
C PHE A 45 -30.35 1.07 7.20
N GLY A 46 -29.07 1.42 7.37
CA GLY A 46 -28.64 2.67 7.99
C GLY A 46 -29.04 3.90 7.19
N LEU A 47 -28.82 3.92 5.87
CA LEU A 47 -29.15 5.05 5.00
C LEU A 47 -30.64 5.44 5.03
N ARG A 48 -31.55 4.50 5.31
CA ARG A 48 -32.98 4.80 5.40
C ARG A 48 -33.45 5.30 6.76
N GLN A 49 -32.64 5.20 7.83
CA GLN A 49 -33.09 5.48 9.20
C GLN A 49 -32.13 6.34 10.06
N THR A 50 -30.87 6.53 9.67
CA THR A 50 -29.88 7.29 10.48
C THR A 50 -29.68 8.75 10.06
N CYS A 51 -30.49 9.29 9.15
CA CYS A 51 -30.45 10.71 8.77
C CYS A 51 -31.05 11.66 9.85
N THR A 52 -31.29 11.16 11.07
CA THR A 52 -31.50 12.01 12.25
C THR A 52 -30.14 12.39 12.83
N GLN A 53 -29.91 13.70 13.06
CA GLN A 53 -28.61 14.37 13.27
C GLN A 53 -27.67 13.82 14.38
N LYS A 54 -28.07 12.80 15.16
CA LYS A 54 -27.37 12.35 16.38
C LYS A 54 -26.33 11.24 16.20
N ASN A 55 -26.14 10.66 15.00
CA ASN A 55 -25.27 9.47 14.82
C ASN A 55 -24.12 9.64 13.81
N HIS A 56 -23.78 10.85 13.36
CA HIS A 56 -22.73 11.08 12.35
C HIS A 56 -21.36 10.47 12.76
N GLN A 57 -20.97 10.59 14.03
CA GLN A 57 -19.71 10.03 14.54
C GLN A 57 -19.64 8.50 14.42
N LYS A 58 -20.75 7.78 14.61
CA LYS A 58 -20.79 6.31 14.48
C LYS A 58 -20.64 5.87 13.02
N VAL A 59 -21.32 6.57 12.10
CA VAL A 59 -21.21 6.29 10.65
C VAL A 59 -19.77 6.53 10.18
N LEU A 60 -19.15 7.63 10.61
CA LEU A 60 -17.78 7.97 10.23
C LEU A 60 -16.75 6.98 10.82
N SER A 61 -16.91 6.59 12.09
CA SER A 61 -16.05 5.60 12.76
C SER A 61 -16.16 4.20 12.10
N LEU A 62 -17.39 3.75 11.77
CA LEU A 62 -17.58 2.51 11.03
C LEU A 62 -16.92 2.56 9.64
N LEU A 63 -17.05 3.68 8.92
CA LEU A 63 -16.39 3.83 7.62
C LEU A 63 -14.87 3.82 7.76
N VAL A 64 -14.30 4.52 8.73
CA VAL A 64 -12.85 4.53 9.04
C VAL A 64 -12.34 3.11 9.33
N MET A 65 -13.04 2.34 10.17
CA MET A 65 -12.68 0.94 10.45
C MET A 65 -12.76 0.04 9.20
N LEU A 66 -13.74 0.24 8.32
CA LEU A 66 -13.86 -0.54 7.08
C LEU A 66 -12.79 -0.14 6.05
N LEU A 67 -12.52 1.16 5.90
CA LEU A 67 -11.50 1.68 4.99
C LEU A 67 -10.10 1.16 5.36
N SER A 68 -9.73 1.19 6.65
CA SER A 68 -8.43 0.66 7.10
C SER A 68 -8.18 -0.81 6.76
N GLN A 69 -9.23 -1.62 6.57
CA GLN A 69 -9.10 -3.02 6.16
C GLN A 69 -8.89 -3.19 4.65
N VAL A 70 -9.46 -2.31 3.81
CA VAL A 70 -9.50 -2.48 2.35
C VAL A 70 -8.55 -1.56 1.57
N VAL A 71 -7.95 -0.56 2.23
CA VAL A 71 -7.25 0.55 1.59
C VAL A 71 -6.06 0.12 0.72
N HIS A 72 -5.34 -0.94 1.12
CA HIS A 72 -4.16 -1.46 0.41
C HIS A 72 -4.49 -2.29 -0.85
N HIS A 73 -5.71 -2.85 -0.95
CA HIS A 73 -6.07 -3.73 -2.07
C HIS A 73 -6.10 -2.97 -3.41
N PRO A 74 -5.85 -3.63 -4.55
CA PRO A 74 -5.90 -2.98 -5.87
C PRO A 74 -7.31 -2.54 -6.26
N PRO A 75 -7.46 -1.43 -7.01
CA PRO A 75 -8.75 -0.99 -7.54
C PRO A 75 -9.32 -2.02 -8.52
N LYS A 76 -10.39 -2.71 -8.10
CA LYS A 76 -11.19 -3.60 -8.94
C LYS A 76 -12.61 -3.05 -9.05
N PRO A 77 -13.15 -2.79 -10.25
CA PRO A 77 -14.50 -2.26 -10.40
C PRO A 77 -15.53 -3.24 -9.82
N GLY A 78 -16.51 -2.72 -9.08
CA GLY A 78 -17.53 -3.53 -8.38
C GLY A 78 -17.06 -4.23 -7.10
N SER A 79 -15.78 -4.11 -6.73
CA SER A 79 -15.27 -4.64 -5.44
C SER A 79 -15.80 -3.85 -4.23
N LEU A 80 -15.68 -4.45 -3.04
CA LEU A 80 -16.00 -3.77 -1.78
C LEU A 80 -15.21 -2.46 -1.61
N ARG A 81 -13.93 -2.44 -2.01
CA ARG A 81 -13.08 -1.22 -1.99
C ARG A 81 -13.66 -0.11 -2.86
N SER A 82 -14.01 -0.42 -4.12
CA SER A 82 -14.60 0.56 -5.05
C SER A 82 -15.91 1.15 -4.52
N ARG A 83 -16.78 0.32 -3.92
CA ARG A 83 -18.03 0.78 -3.28
C ARG A 83 -17.79 1.66 -2.03
N LEU A 84 -16.76 1.35 -1.24
CA LEU A 84 -16.39 2.14 -0.06
C LEU A 84 -15.71 3.47 -0.44
N GLN A 85 -14.98 3.50 -1.56
CA GLN A 85 -14.38 4.70 -2.14
C GLN A 85 -15.46 5.67 -2.63
N GLU A 86 -16.39 5.22 -3.48
CA GLU A 86 -17.56 6.01 -3.92
C GLU A 86 -18.37 6.54 -2.73
N TYR A 87 -18.62 5.69 -1.72
CA TYR A 87 -19.31 6.12 -0.50
C TYR A 87 -18.52 7.17 0.30
N SER A 88 -17.18 7.09 0.33
CA SER A 88 -16.33 8.08 1.00
C SER A 88 -16.38 9.45 0.31
N GLU A 89 -16.50 9.48 -1.01
CA GLU A 89 -16.64 10.72 -1.79
C GLU A 89 -17.99 11.39 -1.50
N VAL A 90 -19.09 10.63 -1.63
CA VAL A 90 -20.46 11.10 -1.30
C VAL A 90 -20.57 11.59 0.15
N LEU A 91 -19.90 10.90 1.09
CA LEU A 91 -19.86 11.31 2.50
C LEU A 91 -19.06 12.61 2.70
N SER A 92 -17.92 12.74 2.02
CA SER A 92 -17.05 13.92 2.07
C SER A 92 -17.77 15.17 1.55
N GLU A 93 -18.48 15.06 0.42
CA GLU A 93 -19.27 16.16 -0.14
C GLU A 93 -20.39 16.59 0.82
N ARG A 94 -21.14 15.62 1.36
CA ARG A 94 -22.23 15.87 2.32
C ARG A 94 -21.75 16.61 3.58
N TYR A 95 -20.55 16.29 4.07
CA TYR A 95 -20.01 16.89 5.28
C TYR A 95 -19.22 18.19 5.07
N SER A 96 -18.74 18.48 3.86
CA SER A 96 -18.01 19.72 3.55
C SER A 96 -18.80 21.03 3.72
N GLY A 97 -20.12 20.96 3.95
CA GLY A 97 -21.00 22.12 4.12
C GLY A 97 -21.89 22.09 5.38
N GLN A 98 -21.65 21.20 6.35
CA GLN A 98 -22.49 21.05 7.54
C GLN A 98 -21.70 21.18 8.85
N PRO A 99 -22.27 21.70 9.95
CA PRO A 99 -21.64 21.68 11.26
C PRO A 99 -21.50 20.22 11.76
N LEU A 100 -20.28 19.70 11.62
CA LEU A 100 -19.91 18.34 12.00
C LEU A 100 -20.09 18.10 13.50
N SER A 101 -21.10 17.30 13.87
CA SER A 101 -21.23 16.72 15.23
C SER A 101 -20.38 15.45 15.39
N CYS A 102 -19.13 15.50 14.90
CA CYS A 102 -18.16 14.40 14.92
C CYS A 102 -16.91 14.82 15.70
N SER A 103 -16.22 13.86 16.33
CA SER A 103 -14.86 14.13 16.83
C SER A 103 -13.94 14.54 15.69
N MET A 104 -13.17 15.61 15.90
CA MET A 104 -12.18 16.09 14.92
C MET A 104 -11.11 15.03 14.64
N GLU A 105 -10.82 14.15 15.60
CA GLU A 105 -9.89 13.03 15.44
C GLU A 105 -10.41 12.03 14.40
N THR A 106 -11.67 11.58 14.52
CA THR A 106 -12.29 10.65 13.56
C THR A 106 -12.38 11.27 12.16
N HIS A 107 -12.63 12.58 12.07
CA HIS A 107 -12.64 13.30 10.80
C HIS A 107 -11.23 13.42 10.19
N SER A 108 -10.21 13.70 10.99
CA SER A 108 -8.81 13.72 10.55
C SER A 108 -8.38 12.35 10.02
N THR A 109 -8.65 11.27 10.77
CA THR A 109 -8.36 9.89 10.35
C THR A 109 -9.08 9.52 9.05
N PHE A 110 -10.33 9.95 8.87
CA PHE A 110 -11.07 9.74 7.63
C PHE A 110 -10.40 10.42 6.42
N LEU A 111 -9.97 11.68 6.55
CA LEU A 111 -9.26 12.38 5.48
C LEU A 111 -7.94 11.69 5.12
N VAL A 112 -7.15 11.30 6.13
CA VAL A 112 -5.89 10.56 5.92
C VAL A 112 -6.14 9.23 5.20
N LEU A 113 -7.16 8.45 5.60
CA LEU A 113 -7.51 7.21 4.91
C LEU A 113 -7.99 7.44 3.46
N ARG A 114 -8.64 8.57 3.17
CA ARG A 114 -9.02 8.94 1.80
C ARG A 114 -7.81 9.30 0.94
N ASP A 115 -6.85 10.04 1.48
CA ASP A 115 -5.60 10.34 0.78
C ASP A 115 -4.76 9.06 0.56
N LEU A 116 -4.84 8.10 1.50
CA LEU A 116 -4.23 6.77 1.35
C LEU A 116 -4.89 5.92 0.27
N LEU A 117 -6.22 5.98 0.06
CA LEU A 117 -6.86 5.32 -1.09
C LEU A 117 -6.24 5.81 -2.41
N ASN A 118 -6.10 7.12 -2.56
CA ASN A 118 -5.49 7.75 -3.74
C ASN A 118 -4.00 7.35 -3.89
N PHE A 119 -3.23 7.29 -2.79
CA PHE A 119 -1.87 6.77 -2.80
C PHE A 119 -1.79 5.33 -3.34
N PHE A 120 -2.65 4.42 -2.86
CA PHE A 120 -2.66 3.04 -3.34
C PHE A 120 -3.17 2.93 -4.78
N ASP A 121 -4.13 3.76 -5.21
CA ASP A 121 -4.56 3.82 -6.62
C ASP A 121 -3.39 4.20 -7.54
N LEU A 122 -2.66 5.27 -7.21
CA LEU A 122 -1.46 5.70 -7.96
C LEU A 122 -0.36 4.64 -7.94
N TYR A 123 -0.13 3.98 -6.80
CA TYR A 123 0.82 2.87 -6.67
C TYR A 123 0.47 1.69 -7.60
N HIS A 124 -0.79 1.26 -7.62
CA HIS A 124 -1.26 0.16 -8.46
C HIS A 124 -1.30 0.53 -9.95
N LEU A 125 -1.52 1.81 -10.28
CA LEU A 125 -1.36 2.39 -11.63
C LEU A 125 0.12 2.55 -12.05
N LYS A 126 1.08 2.29 -11.15
CA LYS A 126 2.53 2.50 -11.32
C LYS A 126 2.93 3.96 -11.51
N ASP A 127 2.09 4.91 -11.14
CA ASP A 127 2.44 6.34 -11.10
C ASP A 127 3.20 6.66 -9.81
N TYR A 128 4.47 6.23 -9.82
CA TYR A 128 5.37 6.32 -8.67
C TYR A 128 5.73 7.75 -8.27
N GLN A 129 5.65 8.71 -9.19
CA GLN A 129 6.02 10.09 -8.91
C GLN A 129 4.89 10.79 -8.13
N HIS A 130 3.65 10.71 -8.62
CA HIS A 130 2.51 11.28 -7.90
C HIS A 130 2.21 10.51 -6.60
N ALA A 131 2.40 9.18 -6.57
CA ALA A 131 2.26 8.39 -5.34
C ALA A 131 3.20 8.90 -4.23
N LEU A 132 4.49 9.15 -4.53
CA LEU A 132 5.45 9.67 -3.55
C LEU A 132 5.06 11.05 -3.01
N GLU A 133 4.50 11.93 -3.84
CA GLU A 133 4.01 13.22 -3.38
C GLU A 133 2.83 13.10 -2.41
N VAL A 134 1.87 12.19 -2.69
CA VAL A 134 0.70 11.98 -1.81
C VAL A 134 1.14 11.47 -0.44
N ILE A 135 2.02 10.46 -0.38
CA ILE A 135 2.48 9.95 0.92
C ILE A 135 3.36 10.95 1.69
N GLN A 136 4.13 11.81 1.00
CA GLN A 136 4.84 12.92 1.63
C GLN A 136 3.89 13.96 2.24
N LYS A 137 2.78 14.28 1.55
CA LYS A 137 1.71 15.16 2.06
C LYS A 137 1.01 14.54 3.29
N CYS A 138 0.78 13.22 3.28
CA CYS A 138 0.18 12.47 4.39
C CYS A 138 1.05 12.46 5.67
N ARG A 139 2.37 12.72 5.58
CA ARG A 139 3.25 12.91 6.74
C ARG A 139 3.36 11.72 7.72
N LEU A 140 3.00 10.51 7.27
CA LEU A 140 2.99 9.30 8.09
C LEU A 140 4.37 8.63 8.27
N ILE A 141 5.22 8.68 7.23
CA ILE A 141 6.52 8.01 7.19
C ILE A 141 7.67 9.02 7.02
N PRO A 142 8.87 8.76 7.57
CA PRO A 142 10.04 9.62 7.38
C PRO A 142 10.72 9.36 6.03
N PHE A 143 11.09 10.43 5.34
CA PHE A 143 11.95 10.37 4.14
C PHE A 143 13.40 10.79 4.41
N SER A 144 13.67 11.34 5.59
CA SER A 144 14.99 11.78 6.05
C SER A 144 15.27 11.21 7.44
N PRO A 145 16.52 10.84 7.78
CA PRO A 145 16.85 10.21 9.06
C PRO A 145 16.55 11.10 10.28
N GLU A 146 16.63 12.42 10.09
CA GLU A 146 16.30 13.44 11.09
C GLU A 146 14.82 13.40 11.51
N GLU A 147 13.92 13.03 10.59
CA GLU A 147 12.48 13.00 10.86
C GLU A 147 12.06 11.79 11.70
N ILE A 148 12.84 10.71 11.74
CA ILE A 148 12.45 9.42 12.35
C ILE A 148 11.88 9.63 13.76
N LYS A 149 12.57 10.39 14.61
CA LYS A 149 12.14 10.65 16.00
C LYS A 149 10.78 11.37 16.07
N ALA A 150 10.58 12.39 15.23
CA ALA A 150 9.33 13.14 15.17
C ALA A 150 8.18 12.30 14.61
N ARG A 151 8.44 11.43 13.62
CA ARG A 151 7.44 10.49 13.10
C ARG A 151 7.06 9.43 14.14
N VAL A 152 8.02 8.90 14.91
CA VAL A 152 7.75 7.93 15.99
C VAL A 152 6.96 8.56 17.15
N GLU A 153 7.19 9.83 17.48
CA GLU A 153 6.35 10.54 18.46
C GLU A 153 4.93 10.74 17.93
N ASN A 154 4.78 11.20 16.68
CA ASN A 154 3.48 11.38 16.05
C ASN A 154 2.71 10.05 15.90
N PHE A 155 3.40 8.95 15.59
CA PHE A 155 2.80 7.61 15.51
C PHE A 155 2.03 7.25 16.79
N ARG A 156 2.55 7.58 17.96
CA ARG A 156 1.88 7.32 19.27
C ARG A 156 0.59 8.12 19.47
N ARG A 157 0.31 9.12 18.62
CA ARG A 157 -0.89 9.95 18.62
C ARG A 157 -1.85 9.61 17.46
N LEU A 158 -1.48 8.70 16.56
CA LEU A 158 -2.35 8.24 15.48
C LEU A 158 -3.38 7.24 16.02
N GLY A 159 -4.55 7.19 15.39
CA GLY A 159 -5.56 6.17 15.67
C GLY A 159 -5.11 4.77 15.23
N ASP A 160 -5.58 3.74 15.94
CA ASP A 160 -5.26 2.33 15.67
C ASP A 160 -5.57 1.93 14.21
N GLU A 161 -6.56 2.56 13.59
CA GLU A 161 -6.95 2.31 12.20
C GLU A 161 -5.88 2.77 11.20
N ILE A 162 -5.09 3.80 11.53
CA ILE A 162 -3.94 4.22 10.71
C ILE A 162 -2.76 3.30 10.99
N CYS A 163 -2.51 2.95 12.26
CA CYS A 163 -1.42 2.07 12.68
C CYS A 163 -1.46 0.70 11.99
N ARG A 164 -2.66 0.15 11.73
CA ARG A 164 -2.87 -1.10 10.98
C ARG A 164 -2.44 -1.04 9.52
N VAL A 165 -2.52 0.14 8.89
CA VAL A 165 -2.22 0.35 7.46
C VAL A 165 -0.75 0.69 7.21
N ILE A 166 -0.03 1.16 8.23
CA ILE A 166 1.39 1.55 8.12
C ILE A 166 2.30 0.43 7.58
N PRO A 167 2.18 -0.86 7.97
CA PRO A 167 2.93 -1.95 7.35
C PRO A 167 2.81 -1.98 5.81
N ASP A 168 1.60 -1.85 5.28
CA ASP A 168 1.32 -1.88 3.84
C ASP A 168 1.89 -0.64 3.13
N ILE A 169 1.77 0.53 3.77
CA ILE A 169 2.35 1.80 3.29
C ILE A 169 3.87 1.72 3.18
N LEU A 170 4.53 1.14 4.20
CA LEU A 170 5.98 0.98 4.20
C LEU A 170 6.44 0.06 3.07
N ILE A 171 5.78 -1.11 2.90
CA ILE A 171 6.07 -2.04 1.80
C ILE A 171 5.82 -1.38 0.43
N ALA A 172 4.68 -0.71 0.23
CA ALA A 172 4.37 -0.04 -1.02
C ALA A 172 5.38 1.08 -1.34
N THR A 173 5.74 1.90 -0.35
CA THR A 173 6.77 2.95 -0.54
C THR A 173 8.14 2.35 -0.87
N MET A 174 8.51 1.25 -0.21
CA MET A 174 9.78 0.57 -0.46
C MET A 174 9.83 -0.02 -1.89
N ASN A 175 8.73 -0.64 -2.35
CA ASN A 175 8.59 -1.11 -3.73
C ASN A 175 8.72 0.03 -4.75
N ILE A 176 8.18 1.22 -4.45
CA ILE A 176 8.36 2.41 -5.31
C ILE A 176 9.85 2.79 -5.40
N LEU A 177 10.54 2.92 -4.26
CA LEU A 177 11.97 3.28 -4.22
C LEU A 177 12.84 2.24 -4.93
N TYR A 178 12.53 0.96 -4.75
CA TYR A 178 13.21 -0.16 -5.42
C TYR A 178 12.98 -0.12 -6.94
N SER A 179 11.77 0.19 -7.40
CA SER A 179 11.48 0.35 -8.83
C SER A 179 12.25 1.53 -9.44
N GLN A 180 12.32 2.68 -8.74
CA GLN A 180 13.13 3.83 -9.18
C GLN A 180 14.63 3.50 -9.25
N TYR A 181 15.16 2.78 -8.25
CA TYR A 181 16.54 2.30 -8.23
C TYR A 181 16.84 1.38 -9.43
N ASN A 182 15.96 0.42 -9.71
CA ASN A 182 16.10 -0.48 -10.85
C ASN A 182 15.99 0.25 -12.20
N SER A 183 15.16 1.28 -12.32
CA SER A 183 15.09 2.12 -13.53
C SER A 183 16.39 2.89 -13.78
N LEU A 184 16.99 3.47 -12.73
CA LEU A 184 18.28 4.17 -12.83
C LEU A 184 19.43 3.21 -13.18
N LYS A 185 19.51 2.06 -12.49
CA LYS A 185 20.55 1.04 -12.71
C LYS A 185 20.41 0.32 -14.05
N GLY A 186 19.19 0.00 -14.46
CA GLY A 186 18.90 -0.69 -15.72
C GLY A 186 19.09 0.17 -16.98
N SER A 187 19.01 1.49 -16.85
CA SER A 187 19.29 2.44 -17.95
C SER A 187 20.75 2.41 -18.41
N ASP A 188 21.65 1.89 -17.58
CA ASP A 188 23.10 1.95 -17.81
C ASP A 188 23.62 0.93 -18.85
N SER A 189 22.79 -0.05 -19.24
CA SER A 189 23.20 -1.23 -20.02
C SER A 189 22.93 -1.17 -21.52
N ARG A 190 22.17 -0.19 -22.06
CA ARG A 190 21.55 -0.37 -23.40
C ARG A 190 21.99 0.55 -24.54
N LEU A 191 22.63 1.71 -24.33
CA LEU A 191 23.08 2.53 -25.47
C LEU A 191 24.18 3.58 -25.14
N THR A 192 25.12 3.75 -26.08
CA THR A 192 25.94 4.97 -26.33
C THR A 192 26.93 5.49 -25.28
N GLY A 193 28.21 5.07 -25.41
CA GLY A 193 29.33 5.93 -25.83
C GLY A 193 29.82 7.16 -25.03
N ASN A 194 28.96 7.93 -24.34
CA ASN A 194 29.28 9.26 -23.78
C ASN A 194 29.00 9.36 -22.26
N LYS A 195 29.50 8.41 -21.45
CA LYS A 195 29.07 8.24 -20.04
C LYS A 195 29.64 9.21 -18.98
N ILE A 196 30.81 9.82 -19.19
CA ILE A 196 31.64 10.33 -18.08
C ILE A 196 31.02 11.49 -17.28
N LEU A 197 30.15 12.31 -17.89
CA LEU A 197 29.59 13.52 -17.24
C LEU A 197 28.30 13.27 -16.44
N ASP A 198 27.57 12.19 -16.73
CA ASP A 198 26.22 11.95 -16.23
C ASP A 198 26.18 10.93 -15.05
N ASP A 199 27.30 10.24 -14.83
CA ASP A 199 27.49 9.23 -13.77
C ASP A 199 27.35 9.83 -12.37
N SER A 200 28.04 10.95 -12.10
CA SER A 200 28.03 11.62 -10.78
C SER A 200 26.65 12.12 -10.35
N ALA A 201 25.74 12.40 -11.30
CA ALA A 201 24.36 12.76 -10.99
C ALA A 201 23.52 11.53 -10.61
N LYS A 202 23.70 10.42 -11.33
CA LYS A 202 23.02 9.14 -11.06
C LYS A 202 23.47 8.53 -9.74
N ASP A 203 24.77 8.55 -9.43
CA ASP A 203 25.31 8.10 -8.14
C ASP A 203 24.70 8.87 -6.95
N LYS A 204 24.49 10.18 -7.09
CA LYS A 204 23.82 11.02 -6.08
C LYS A 204 22.33 10.66 -5.93
N GLN A 205 21.64 10.34 -7.02
CA GLN A 205 20.26 9.87 -6.96
C GLN A 205 20.15 8.47 -6.34
N ILE A 206 21.03 7.55 -6.72
CA ILE A 206 21.10 6.18 -6.19
C ILE A 206 21.40 6.19 -4.69
N SER A 207 22.40 6.96 -4.25
CA SER A 207 22.72 7.12 -2.82
C SER A 207 21.55 7.74 -2.03
N PHE A 208 20.84 8.73 -2.60
CA PHE A 208 19.65 9.29 -1.96
C PHE A 208 18.49 8.27 -1.82
N LEU A 209 18.28 7.40 -2.82
CA LEU A 209 17.30 6.31 -2.73
C LEU A 209 17.71 5.28 -1.65
N ARG A 210 18.99 4.94 -1.54
CA ARG A 210 19.53 4.07 -0.46
C ARG A 210 19.32 4.70 0.92
N THR A 211 19.62 5.99 1.10
CA THR A 211 19.39 6.68 2.38
C THR A 211 17.91 6.70 2.78
N LYS A 212 16.99 6.89 1.81
CA LYS A 212 15.54 6.78 2.05
C LYS A 212 15.10 5.37 2.44
N SER A 213 15.54 4.38 1.68
CA SER A 213 15.31 2.94 1.94
C SER A 213 15.73 2.55 3.37
N HIS A 214 16.94 2.96 3.77
CA HIS A 214 17.46 2.73 5.10
C HIS A 214 16.70 3.50 6.19
N THR A 215 16.27 4.74 5.91
CA THR A 215 15.45 5.56 6.81
C THR A 215 14.10 4.88 7.11
N ILE A 216 13.45 4.31 6.10
CA ILE A 216 12.18 3.56 6.22
C ILE A 216 12.39 2.29 7.05
N THR A 217 13.47 1.55 6.80
CA THR A 217 13.82 0.33 7.57
C THR A 217 14.18 0.63 9.03
N SER A 218 14.90 1.73 9.29
CA SER A 218 15.22 2.18 10.65
C SER A 218 13.97 2.67 11.41
N PHE A 219 13.05 3.37 10.73
CA PHE A 219 11.75 3.72 11.29
C PHE A 219 10.94 2.47 11.64
N ALA A 220 10.84 1.51 10.73
CA ALA A 220 10.18 0.22 10.96
C ALA A 220 10.70 -0.51 12.21
N GLY A 221 12.02 -0.48 12.46
CA GLY A 221 12.63 -1.09 13.65
C GLY A 221 12.52 -0.28 14.96
N THR A 222 12.10 1.00 14.92
CA THR A 222 12.06 1.89 16.09
C THR A 222 10.65 2.24 16.57
N VAL A 223 9.62 1.95 15.78
CA VAL A 223 8.21 2.12 16.16
C VAL A 223 7.83 1.11 17.28
N PRO A 224 7.19 1.55 18.39
CA PRO A 224 6.85 0.68 19.52
C PRO A 224 5.61 -0.22 19.29
N TYR A 225 5.37 -0.63 18.06
CA TYR A 225 4.22 -1.44 17.63
C TYR A 225 4.71 -2.76 17.05
N ARG A 226 4.01 -3.86 17.33
CA ARG A 226 4.30 -5.15 16.68
C ARG A 226 3.73 -5.15 15.27
N MET A 227 4.53 -4.65 14.32
CA MET A 227 4.28 -4.92 12.90
C MET A 227 4.37 -6.43 12.63
N PRO A 228 3.66 -6.97 11.63
CA PRO A 228 3.80 -8.35 11.21
C PRO A 228 5.27 -8.69 10.91
N GLY A 229 5.77 -9.82 11.40
CA GLY A 229 7.21 -10.15 11.33
C GLY A 229 7.78 -10.23 9.90
N ASP A 230 6.93 -10.56 8.94
CA ASP A 230 7.27 -10.58 7.51
C ASP A 230 7.50 -9.15 6.95
N THR A 231 6.77 -8.14 7.43
CA THR A 231 6.91 -6.74 6.99
C THR A 231 8.35 -6.25 7.13
N LEU A 232 8.94 -6.39 8.32
CA LEU A 232 10.31 -5.95 8.57
C LEU A 232 11.32 -6.76 7.76
N THR A 233 11.07 -8.06 7.60
CA THR A 233 11.92 -8.98 6.81
C THR A 233 11.96 -8.55 5.34
N ARG A 234 10.80 -8.27 4.73
CA ARG A 234 10.69 -7.77 3.34
C ARG A 234 11.35 -6.40 3.16
N LEU A 235 11.18 -5.48 4.11
CA LEU A 235 11.85 -4.17 4.09
C LEU A 235 13.37 -4.32 4.11
N VAL A 236 13.92 -5.10 5.05
CA VAL A 236 15.36 -5.38 5.13
C VAL A 236 15.87 -6.05 3.86
N GLN A 237 15.13 -7.01 3.29
CA GLN A 237 15.51 -7.66 2.03
C GLN A 237 15.60 -6.66 0.86
N MET A 238 14.64 -5.74 0.73
CA MET A 238 14.69 -4.68 -0.29
C MET A 238 15.84 -3.70 -0.04
N ASP A 239 16.12 -3.31 1.21
CA ASP A 239 17.23 -2.42 1.57
C ASP A 239 18.59 -3.02 1.17
N ILE A 240 18.78 -4.32 1.46
CA ILE A 240 19.98 -5.08 1.07
C ILE A 240 20.12 -5.15 -0.46
N LEU A 241 19.04 -5.37 -1.22
CA LEU A 241 19.09 -5.41 -2.68
C LEU A 241 19.42 -4.05 -3.33
N MET A 242 19.22 -2.95 -2.59
CA MET A 242 19.53 -1.60 -3.07
C MET A 242 20.96 -1.15 -2.75
N ASN A 243 21.64 -1.75 -1.77
CA ASN A 243 22.94 -1.31 -1.21
C ASN A 243 24.16 -1.97 -1.88
#